data_AF-A0A0V1PRB4-F1
#
_entry.id   AF-A0A0V1PRB4-F1
#
_cell.length_a   1.000
_cell.length_b   1.000
_cell.length_c   1.000
_cell.angle_alpha   90.00
_cell.angle_beta   90.00
_cell.angle_gamma   90.00
#
_symmetry.space_group_name_H-M   'P 1'
#
loop_
_entity.id
_entity.type
_entity.pdbx_description
1 polymer ?
#
loop_
_entity_poly.entity_id
_entity_poly.type
_entity_poly.pdbx_seq_one_letter_code
_entity_poly.pdbx_strand_id
1 'polypeptide(L)'
;MSDLKRPSTNTPTPGASTIKNFPTIVQVSRPYFTSSELKYLHAFTIPEQKKLTYNQRKHQIYQYVFQIIKILKFPLRVLGTTMNYYQRYYLFNKFEELNDGSHQDLEKDPYTVTLACLFLASKNEDCIKKLKDIQSVGNKLRDIDEENKIQMNSSFVDVQRKTIMNIEFKLLQVIKFDFKNGSTIQSIDQLVVKFCKKLDIDYKTTMHSWLISFDIMSTPLCLMIPPHCIALAIIIITLNLKPKDLHTKYNKLETDIPPDNLNEILERIDCYKDFRCPETLVNEGILYILDYYVHQMNFSILNNFMPTVDLETGKEQIFKFMELKSRFNDLKVLSEKSCLDPTTLRQDEYLKIWDYNVGAKGSARFILGNKRRRFNLELDALESDKNNTSNANNNTDTSLNVDSPSF
;
A
#
# COMPACT_ATOMS: atom_id res chain seq x y z
N MET A 1 -42.42 -9.84 -61.41
CA MET A 1 -42.56 -11.08 -62.20
C MET A 1 -41.24 -11.81 -62.10
N SER A 2 -41.08 -12.99 -61.52
CA SER A 2 -41.92 -13.90 -60.73
C SER A 2 -40.97 -15.03 -60.34
N ASP A 3 -41.08 -15.49 -59.10
CA ASP A 3 -40.34 -16.58 -58.47
C ASP A 3 -40.26 -17.88 -59.28
N LEU A 4 -39.25 -18.72 -59.00
CA LEU A 4 -39.49 -19.99 -58.29
C LEU A 4 -38.18 -20.68 -57.81
N LYS A 5 -38.07 -20.80 -56.48
CA LYS A 5 -37.19 -21.73 -55.73
C LYS A 5 -37.72 -23.17 -55.80
N ARG A 6 -36.83 -24.17 -55.61
CA ARG A 6 -37.03 -25.36 -54.73
C ARG A 6 -35.69 -26.12 -54.45
N PRO A 7 -35.59 -26.97 -53.41
CA PRO A 7 -34.58 -26.79 -52.34
C PRO A 7 -33.78 -28.04 -51.89
N SER A 8 -32.85 -27.82 -50.94
CA SER A 8 -32.26 -28.74 -49.93
C SER A 8 -31.34 -29.87 -50.44
N THR A 9 -30.14 -30.08 -49.88
CA THR A 9 -29.88 -30.47 -48.49
C THR A 9 -28.41 -30.23 -48.13
N ASN A 10 -28.13 -29.34 -47.16
CA ASN A 10 -26.82 -29.29 -46.49
C ASN A 10 -26.92 -30.19 -45.25
N THR A 11 -26.24 -31.32 -45.30
CA THR A 11 -25.94 -32.16 -44.13
C THR A 11 -25.08 -31.36 -43.14
N PRO A 12 -25.45 -31.27 -41.85
CA PRO A 12 -24.58 -30.67 -40.85
C PRO A 12 -23.50 -31.69 -40.45
N THR A 13 -22.24 -31.34 -40.70
CA THR A 13 -21.08 -32.05 -40.18
C THR A 13 -21.07 -31.99 -38.64
N PRO A 14 -21.00 -33.10 -37.92
CA PRO A 14 -20.96 -33.09 -36.46
C PRO A 14 -19.54 -32.79 -35.99
N GLY A 15 -19.35 -31.69 -35.25
CA GLY A 15 -18.10 -31.44 -34.51
C GLY A 15 -17.53 -30.03 -34.65
N ALA A 16 -18.20 -29.04 -34.11
CA ALA A 16 -17.55 -27.79 -33.68
C ALA A 16 -17.94 -27.54 -32.23
N SER A 17 -17.25 -28.21 -31.30
CA SER A 17 -17.28 -27.80 -29.90
C SER A 17 -16.79 -26.36 -29.84
N THR A 18 -17.67 -25.43 -29.54
CA THR A 18 -17.33 -24.03 -29.25
C THR A 18 -16.33 -24.05 -28.10
N ILE A 19 -15.06 -23.75 -28.39
CA ILE A 19 -14.01 -23.64 -27.37
C ILE A 19 -14.44 -22.50 -26.44
N LYS A 20 -14.92 -22.85 -25.24
CA LYS A 20 -15.21 -21.85 -24.21
C LYS A 20 -13.87 -21.29 -23.74
N ASN A 21 -13.51 -20.10 -24.24
CA ASN A 21 -12.33 -19.39 -23.77
C ASN A 21 -12.56 -18.92 -22.33
N PHE A 22 -11.91 -19.58 -21.38
CA PHE A 22 -11.93 -19.19 -19.98
C PHE A 22 -10.89 -18.07 -19.74
N PRO A 23 -11.27 -16.94 -19.10
CA PRO A 23 -10.34 -15.84 -18.88
C PRO A 23 -9.24 -16.25 -17.90
N THR A 24 -7.98 -16.08 -18.29
CA THR A 24 -6.83 -16.39 -17.45
C THR A 24 -5.95 -15.17 -17.27
N ILE A 25 -5.65 -14.81 -16.01
CA ILE A 25 -4.76 -13.69 -15.68
C ILE A 25 -3.63 -14.15 -14.75
N VAL A 26 -2.44 -13.59 -14.98
CA VAL A 26 -1.27 -13.76 -14.10
C VAL A 26 -0.80 -12.38 -13.68
N GLN A 27 -0.74 -12.12 -12.38
CA GLN A 27 -0.23 -10.87 -11.83
C GLN A 27 0.95 -11.10 -10.91
N VAL A 28 1.95 -10.25 -11.04
CA VAL A 28 3.10 -10.19 -10.13
C VAL A 28 2.79 -9.16 -9.05
N SER A 29 2.97 -9.53 -7.78
CA SER A 29 2.79 -8.61 -6.65
C SER A 29 3.69 -7.38 -6.78
N ARG A 30 3.08 -6.19 -6.69
CA ARG A 30 3.79 -4.93 -6.54
C ARG A 30 3.46 -4.34 -5.17
N PRO A 31 4.39 -4.42 -4.20
CA PRO A 31 4.12 -3.95 -2.84
C PRO A 31 4.14 -2.42 -2.74
N TYR A 32 4.84 -1.73 -3.65
CA TYR A 32 5.01 -0.27 -3.64
C TYR A 32 4.57 0.37 -4.96
N PHE A 33 4.11 1.60 -4.87
CA PHE A 33 3.58 2.43 -5.97
C PHE A 33 4.14 3.85 -5.89
N THR A 34 4.36 4.49 -7.02
CA THR A 34 4.70 5.91 -7.09
C THR A 34 3.51 6.81 -6.80
N SER A 35 3.76 8.09 -6.50
CA SER A 35 2.68 9.07 -6.26
C SER A 35 1.76 9.19 -7.48
N SER A 36 2.35 9.15 -8.67
CA SER A 36 1.64 9.23 -9.95
C SER A 36 0.75 8.01 -10.22
N GLU A 37 1.22 6.79 -9.91
CA GLU A 37 0.41 5.57 -10.01
C GLU A 37 -0.77 5.56 -9.01
N LEU A 38 -0.53 6.00 -7.77
CA LEU A 38 -1.60 6.11 -6.77
C LEU A 38 -2.69 7.11 -7.20
N LYS A 39 -2.29 8.27 -7.71
CA LYS A 39 -3.22 9.27 -8.26
C LYS A 39 -4.02 8.72 -9.45
N TYR A 40 -3.36 7.97 -10.34
CA TYR A 40 -3.99 7.33 -11.49
C TYR A 40 -5.05 6.31 -11.05
N LEU A 41 -4.71 5.39 -10.14
CA LEU A 41 -5.65 4.40 -9.60
C LEU A 41 -6.84 5.06 -8.89
N HIS A 42 -6.58 6.05 -8.05
CA HIS A 42 -7.62 6.77 -7.33
C HIS A 42 -8.57 7.54 -8.27
N ALA A 43 -8.13 7.98 -9.44
CA ALA A 43 -9.02 8.62 -10.41
C ALA A 43 -10.17 7.69 -10.87
N PHE A 44 -9.97 6.37 -10.84
CA PHE A 44 -10.99 5.38 -11.20
C PHE A 44 -11.86 4.93 -10.03
N THR A 45 -11.30 4.91 -8.81
CA THR A 45 -11.98 4.38 -7.63
C THR A 45 -12.64 5.44 -6.76
N ILE A 46 -12.10 6.66 -6.75
CA ILE A 46 -12.54 7.77 -5.90
C ILE A 46 -12.78 9.00 -6.78
N PRO A 47 -14.04 9.36 -7.05
CA PRO A 47 -14.36 10.59 -7.77
C PRO A 47 -13.75 11.83 -7.10
N GLU A 48 -13.30 12.81 -7.88
CA GLU A 48 -12.62 14.02 -7.37
C GLU A 48 -13.38 14.71 -6.22
N GLN A 49 -14.71 14.81 -6.39
CA GLN A 49 -15.64 15.41 -5.44
C GLN A 49 -15.63 14.71 -4.07
N LYS A 50 -15.30 13.43 -4.02
CA LYS A 50 -15.31 12.60 -2.81
C LYS A 50 -13.92 12.42 -2.18
N LYS A 51 -12.85 12.98 -2.75
CA LYS A 51 -11.49 12.81 -2.21
C LYS A 51 -11.32 13.41 -0.81
N LEU A 52 -11.90 14.59 -0.57
CA LEU A 52 -11.87 15.21 0.75
C LEU A 52 -12.58 14.33 1.77
N THR A 53 -13.77 13.86 1.42
CA THR A 53 -14.59 12.96 2.21
C THR A 53 -13.88 11.64 2.50
N TYR A 54 -13.23 11.03 1.50
CA TYR A 54 -12.41 9.83 1.68
C TYR A 54 -11.28 10.06 2.67
N ASN A 55 -10.58 11.20 2.58
CA ASN A 55 -9.50 11.53 3.51
C ASN A 55 -10.02 11.73 4.95
N GLN A 56 -11.15 12.41 5.13
CA GLN A 56 -11.82 12.54 6.43
C GLN A 56 -12.25 11.18 6.97
N ARG A 57 -12.90 10.35 6.15
CA ARG A 57 -13.31 8.99 6.51
C ARG A 57 -12.11 8.13 6.88
N LYS A 58 -11.00 8.20 6.14
CA LYS A 58 -9.76 7.49 6.45
C LYS A 58 -9.22 7.87 7.83
N HIS A 59 -9.30 9.15 8.21
CA HIS A 59 -8.92 9.60 9.55
C HIS A 59 -9.86 9.04 10.63
N GLN A 60 -11.17 9.08 10.41
CA GLN A 60 -12.16 8.47 11.33
C GLN A 60 -11.93 6.96 11.49
N ILE A 61 -11.69 6.25 10.39
CA ILE A 61 -11.35 4.83 10.38
C ILE A 61 -10.07 4.55 11.17
N TYR A 62 -9.03 5.39 11.02
CA TYR A 62 -7.81 5.25 11.79
C TYR A 62 -8.06 5.32 13.30
N GLN A 63 -8.82 6.32 13.76
CA GLN A 63 -9.19 6.47 15.17
C GLN A 63 -10.04 5.30 15.66
N TYR A 64 -11.04 4.90 14.85
CA TYR A 64 -11.90 3.76 15.13
C TYR A 64 -11.11 2.45 15.33
N VAL A 65 -10.20 2.12 14.40
CA VAL A 65 -9.34 0.93 14.52
C VAL A 65 -8.41 1.04 15.72
N PHE A 66 -7.86 2.23 15.99
CA PHE A 66 -7.01 2.44 17.15
C PHE A 66 -7.73 2.14 18.47
N GLN A 67 -9.02 2.50 18.59
CA GLN A 67 -9.82 2.12 19.76
C GLN A 67 -10.08 0.62 19.84
N ILE A 68 -10.39 -0.05 18.70
CA ILE A 68 -10.54 -1.52 18.66
C ILE A 68 -9.24 -2.20 19.14
N ILE A 69 -8.09 -1.72 18.67
CA ILE A 69 -6.77 -2.24 19.02
C ILE A 69 -6.48 -2.10 20.51
N LYS A 70 -6.84 -0.97 21.12
CA LYS A 70 -6.73 -0.78 22.58
C LYS A 70 -7.59 -1.77 23.35
N ILE A 71 -8.88 -1.90 22.99
CA ILE A 71 -9.83 -2.77 23.68
C ILE A 71 -9.42 -4.24 23.55
N LEU A 72 -9.04 -4.65 22.35
CA LEU A 72 -8.62 -6.04 22.06
C LEU A 72 -7.15 -6.29 22.43
N LYS A 73 -6.39 -5.29 22.85
CA LYS A 73 -4.96 -5.38 23.20
C LYS A 73 -4.11 -5.94 22.05
N PHE A 74 -4.37 -5.48 20.84
CA PHE A 74 -3.49 -5.78 19.70
C PHE A 74 -2.21 -4.93 19.77
N PRO A 75 -1.06 -5.43 19.26
CA PRO A 75 0.12 -4.61 19.09
C PRO A 75 -0.06 -3.61 17.94
N LEU A 76 0.67 -2.48 17.96
CA LEU A 76 0.54 -1.42 16.94
C LEU A 76 0.85 -1.88 15.52
N ARG A 77 1.71 -2.88 15.33
CA ARG A 77 1.95 -3.47 13.99
C ARG A 77 0.65 -3.92 13.30
N VAL A 78 -0.34 -4.41 14.06
CA VAL A 78 -1.67 -4.77 13.53
C VAL A 78 -2.41 -3.54 13.00
N LEU A 79 -2.26 -2.37 13.64
CA LEU A 79 -2.83 -1.10 13.15
C LEU A 79 -2.23 -0.75 11.79
N GLY A 80 -0.90 -0.79 11.69
CA GLY A 80 -0.17 -0.46 10.46
C GLY A 80 -0.59 -1.37 9.30
N THR A 81 -0.62 -2.68 9.54
CA THR A 81 -1.03 -3.67 8.53
C THR A 81 -2.50 -3.50 8.15
N THR A 82 -3.39 -3.20 9.10
CA THR A 82 -4.80 -2.91 8.84
C THR A 82 -4.97 -1.68 7.93
N MET A 83 -4.28 -0.58 8.25
CA MET A 83 -4.34 0.65 7.45
C MET A 83 -3.72 0.49 6.07
N ASN A 84 -2.66 -0.31 5.96
CA ASN A 84 -2.06 -0.65 4.68
C ASN A 84 -3.06 -1.41 3.78
N TYR A 85 -3.74 -2.41 4.34
CA TYR A 85 -4.78 -3.16 3.64
C TYR A 85 -5.99 -2.30 3.27
N TYR A 86 -6.46 -1.44 4.18
CA TYR A 86 -7.56 -0.52 3.90
C TYR A 86 -7.24 0.40 2.71
N GLN A 87 -6.07 1.02 2.70
CA GLN A 87 -5.67 1.91 1.60
C GLN A 87 -5.50 1.13 0.28
N ARG A 88 -4.90 -0.06 0.32
CA ARG A 88 -4.79 -0.93 -0.88
C ARG A 88 -6.13 -1.36 -1.43
N TYR A 89 -7.10 -1.64 -0.57
CA TYR A 89 -8.46 -2.00 -1.00
C TYR A 89 -9.04 -0.91 -1.89
N TYR A 90 -8.95 0.36 -1.49
CA TYR A 90 -9.48 1.49 -2.27
C TYR A 90 -8.61 1.93 -3.46
N LEU A 91 -7.47 1.27 -3.72
CA LEU A 91 -6.78 1.41 -5.00
C LEU A 91 -7.50 0.68 -6.14
N PHE A 92 -8.22 -0.41 -5.82
CA PHE A 92 -8.87 -1.26 -6.83
C PHE A 92 -10.38 -1.38 -6.66
N ASN A 93 -10.93 -0.86 -5.56
CA ASN A 93 -12.37 -0.88 -5.26
C ASN A 93 -12.88 0.54 -5.09
N LYS A 94 -14.10 0.79 -5.57
CA LYS A 94 -14.71 2.13 -5.49
C LYS A 94 -15.01 2.53 -4.04
N PHE A 95 -14.78 3.79 -3.74
CA PHE A 95 -15.23 4.40 -2.49
C PHE A 95 -16.66 4.94 -2.64
N GLU A 96 -17.59 4.35 -1.91
CA GLU A 96 -18.97 4.79 -1.81
C GLU A 96 -19.28 5.03 -0.33
N GLU A 97 -19.70 6.25 0.02
CA GLU A 97 -20.33 6.47 1.31
C GLU A 97 -21.76 5.96 1.23
N LEU A 98 -22.18 5.25 2.28
CA LEU A 98 -23.58 4.92 2.44
C LEU A 98 -24.34 6.24 2.62
N ASN A 99 -25.25 6.53 1.68
CA ASN A 99 -26.29 7.53 1.93
C ASN A 99 -27.26 6.92 2.96
N ASP A 100 -27.58 7.68 4.00
CA ASP A 100 -28.49 7.29 5.09
C ASP A 100 -29.72 6.55 4.58
N GLY A 101 -29.84 5.26 4.94
CA GLY A 101 -31.06 4.47 4.77
C GLY A 101 -30.95 3.16 3.98
N SER A 102 -29.87 2.91 3.24
CA SER A 102 -29.71 1.64 2.50
C SER A 102 -28.75 0.66 3.21
N HIS A 103 -29.26 -0.04 4.23
CA HIS A 103 -28.56 -1.15 4.90
C HIS A 103 -28.25 -2.37 4.00
N GLN A 104 -28.51 -2.27 2.68
CA GLN A 104 -28.43 -3.39 1.75
C GLN A 104 -27.01 -3.66 1.22
N ASP A 105 -26.11 -2.66 1.23
CA ASP A 105 -24.75 -2.81 0.68
C ASP A 105 -23.65 -2.71 1.76
N LEU A 106 -23.70 -3.59 2.77
CA LEU A 106 -22.63 -3.71 3.79
C LEU A 106 -21.24 -3.93 3.18
N GLU A 107 -21.16 -4.44 1.96
CA GLU A 107 -19.90 -4.63 1.24
C GLU A 107 -19.17 -3.32 0.92
N LYS A 108 -19.93 -2.22 0.81
CA LYS A 108 -19.41 -0.89 0.47
C LYS A 108 -19.10 -0.04 1.69
N ASP A 109 -19.63 -0.43 2.85
CA ASP A 109 -19.44 0.27 4.12
C ASP A 109 -17.96 0.31 4.52
N PRO A 110 -17.33 1.50 4.61
CA PRO A 110 -15.92 1.62 5.00
C PRO A 110 -15.59 0.98 6.35
N TYR A 111 -16.53 0.97 7.29
CA TYR A 111 -16.33 0.31 8.59
C TYR A 111 -16.29 -1.21 8.43
N THR A 112 -17.20 -1.79 7.65
CA THR A 112 -17.21 -3.23 7.38
C THR A 112 -15.97 -3.68 6.60
N VAL A 113 -15.52 -2.88 5.62
CA VAL A 113 -14.24 -3.09 4.92
C VAL A 113 -13.07 -3.07 5.92
N THR A 114 -13.06 -2.11 6.83
CA THR A 114 -12.03 -1.99 7.86
C THR A 114 -11.99 -3.21 8.79
N LEU A 115 -13.13 -3.75 9.20
CA LEU A 115 -13.19 -4.96 10.00
C LEU A 115 -12.60 -6.18 9.26
N ALA A 116 -12.83 -6.28 7.95
CA ALA A 116 -12.20 -7.30 7.12
C ALA A 116 -10.68 -7.12 7.03
N CYS A 117 -10.20 -5.89 6.84
CA CYS A 117 -8.78 -5.56 6.87
C CYS A 117 -8.14 -5.93 8.20
N LEU A 118 -8.78 -5.59 9.33
CA LEU A 118 -8.29 -5.90 10.68
C LEU A 118 -8.26 -7.41 10.93
N PHE A 119 -9.29 -8.13 10.49
CA PHE A 119 -9.35 -9.58 10.63
C PHE A 119 -8.21 -10.26 9.85
N LEU A 120 -7.97 -9.86 8.60
CA LEU A 120 -6.86 -10.37 7.81
C LEU A 120 -5.50 -9.97 8.42
N ALA A 121 -5.34 -8.73 8.85
CA ALA A 121 -4.11 -8.24 9.49
C ALA A 121 -3.79 -9.02 10.78
N SER A 122 -4.80 -9.34 11.58
CA SER A 122 -4.63 -10.14 12.80
C SER A 122 -4.05 -11.54 12.51
N LYS A 123 -4.42 -12.12 11.36
CA LYS A 123 -3.86 -13.40 10.89
C LYS A 123 -2.44 -13.24 10.35
N ASN A 124 -2.18 -12.18 9.59
CA ASN A 124 -0.86 -11.95 9.00
C ASN A 124 0.22 -11.56 10.02
N GLU A 125 -0.18 -11.01 11.18
CA GLU A 125 0.71 -10.59 12.27
C GLU A 125 0.82 -11.63 13.41
N ASP A 126 0.30 -12.85 13.21
CA ASP A 126 0.20 -13.91 14.23
C ASP A 126 -0.48 -13.46 15.53
N CYS A 127 -1.42 -12.52 15.43
CA CYS A 127 -2.18 -11.95 16.54
C CYS A 127 -3.67 -12.34 16.40
N ILE A 128 -3.96 -13.63 16.21
CA ILE A 128 -5.30 -14.08 15.80
C ILE A 128 -6.33 -13.87 16.92
N LYS A 129 -7.47 -13.26 16.57
CA LYS A 129 -8.69 -13.26 17.40
C LYS A 129 -9.89 -13.77 16.60
N LYS A 130 -10.93 -14.21 17.32
CA LYS A 130 -12.17 -14.65 16.67
C LYS A 130 -12.85 -13.45 16.01
N LEU A 131 -13.33 -13.65 14.79
CA LEU A 131 -14.05 -12.62 14.03
C LEU A 131 -15.25 -12.06 14.81
N LYS A 132 -15.96 -12.90 15.57
CA LYS A 132 -17.08 -12.48 16.43
C LYS A 132 -16.66 -11.44 17.49
N ASP A 133 -15.47 -11.57 18.06
CA ASP A 133 -14.98 -10.66 19.10
C ASP A 133 -14.59 -9.31 18.47
N ILE A 134 -13.89 -9.34 17.33
CA ILE A 134 -13.54 -8.15 16.55
C ILE A 134 -14.80 -7.40 16.11
N GLN A 135 -15.76 -8.12 15.54
CA GLN A 135 -17.06 -7.60 15.11
C GLN A 135 -17.85 -7.00 16.29
N SER A 136 -17.88 -7.68 17.44
CA SER A 136 -18.63 -7.20 18.61
C SER A 136 -18.06 -5.87 19.14
N VAL A 137 -16.74 -5.75 19.24
CA VAL A 137 -16.10 -4.50 19.65
C VAL A 137 -16.30 -3.42 18.60
N GLY A 138 -16.13 -3.74 17.32
CA GLY A 138 -16.30 -2.80 16.23
C GLY A 138 -17.71 -2.22 16.14
N ASN A 139 -18.75 -3.06 16.26
CA ASN A 139 -20.13 -2.59 16.22
C ASN A 139 -20.47 -1.74 17.44
N LYS A 140 -20.05 -2.15 18.65
CA LYS A 140 -20.25 -1.36 19.87
C LYS A 140 -19.64 0.04 19.78
N LEU A 141 -18.46 0.17 19.18
CA LEU A 141 -17.82 1.48 19.00
C LEU A 141 -18.57 2.36 18.00
N ARG A 142 -19.18 1.76 16.98
CA ARG A 142 -19.99 2.49 16.00
C ARG A 142 -21.36 2.91 16.56
N ASP A 143 -21.95 2.08 17.42
CA ASP A 143 -23.25 2.34 18.06
C ASP A 143 -23.21 3.49 19.09
N ILE A 144 -22.01 3.95 19.49
CA ILE A 144 -21.84 5.07 20.42
C ILE A 144 -22.04 6.43 19.71
N ASP A 145 -21.83 6.48 18.38
CA ASP A 145 -21.74 7.75 17.64
C ASP A 145 -23.05 8.22 16.97
N GLU A 146 -24.16 7.45 16.93
CA GLU A 146 -25.45 7.93 16.37
C GLU A 146 -26.75 7.26 16.90
N GLU A 147 -27.86 8.01 16.79
CA GLU A 147 -29.27 7.68 17.13
C GLU A 147 -29.83 6.41 16.47
N ASN A 148 -29.14 5.86 15.48
CA ASN A 148 -29.46 4.60 14.85
C ASN A 148 -28.91 3.45 15.70
N LYS A 149 -29.63 3.11 16.77
CA LYS A 149 -29.51 1.80 17.42
C LYS A 149 -29.61 0.76 16.30
N ILE A 150 -28.48 0.21 15.86
CA ILE A 150 -28.46 -1.08 15.19
C ILE A 150 -29.04 -2.01 16.24
N GLN A 151 -30.36 -2.20 16.24
CA GLN A 151 -30.98 -3.28 16.97
C GLN A 151 -30.22 -4.50 16.48
N MET A 152 -29.36 -5.04 17.34
CA MET A 152 -28.51 -6.20 17.07
C MET A 152 -29.42 -7.42 16.90
N ASN A 153 -30.19 -7.41 15.83
CA ASN A 153 -30.91 -8.56 15.34
C ASN A 153 -29.80 -9.53 14.95
N SER A 154 -29.82 -10.73 15.53
CA SER A 154 -28.85 -11.80 15.26
C SER A 154 -28.60 -11.98 13.75
N SER A 155 -29.66 -11.82 12.95
CA SER A 155 -29.62 -11.79 11.48
C SER A 155 -28.62 -10.77 10.89
N PHE A 156 -28.61 -9.52 11.37
CA PHE A 156 -27.68 -8.49 10.87
C PHE A 156 -26.23 -8.85 11.14
N VAL A 157 -25.94 -9.32 12.36
CA VAL A 157 -24.60 -9.73 12.78
C VAL A 157 -24.10 -10.89 11.91
N ASP A 158 -24.97 -11.84 11.57
CA ASP A 158 -24.61 -12.96 10.72
C ASP A 158 -24.40 -12.55 9.25
N VAL A 159 -25.21 -11.63 8.73
CA VAL A 159 -25.03 -11.05 7.39
C VAL A 159 -23.71 -10.29 7.32
N GLN A 160 -23.44 -9.38 8.26
CA GLN A 160 -22.19 -8.62 8.30
C GLN A 160 -20.96 -9.55 8.40
N ARG A 161 -21.06 -10.65 9.15
CA ARG A 161 -19.97 -11.64 9.23
C ARG A 161 -19.67 -12.28 7.88
N LYS A 162 -20.71 -12.71 7.15
CA LYS A 162 -20.57 -13.26 5.79
C LYS A 162 -19.93 -12.23 4.85
N THR A 163 -20.36 -10.97 4.95
CA THR A 163 -19.80 -9.87 4.16
C THR A 163 -18.33 -9.63 4.48
N ILE A 164 -17.93 -9.63 5.77
CA ILE A 164 -16.53 -9.48 6.18
C ILE A 164 -15.68 -10.59 5.56
N MET A 165 -16.14 -11.84 5.57
CA MET A 165 -15.43 -12.96 4.94
C MET A 165 -15.33 -12.81 3.42
N ASN A 166 -16.35 -12.27 2.76
CA ASN A 166 -16.32 -12.00 1.32
C ASN A 166 -15.31 -10.89 0.97
N ILE A 167 -15.33 -9.78 1.72
CA ILE A 167 -14.36 -8.69 1.55
C ILE A 167 -12.94 -9.20 1.83
N GLU A 168 -12.75 -10.03 2.85
CA GLU A 168 -11.44 -10.65 3.12
C GLU A 168 -10.94 -11.44 1.90
N PHE A 169 -11.80 -12.25 1.26
CA PHE A 169 -11.42 -12.99 0.07
C PHE A 169 -11.05 -12.06 -1.11
N LYS A 170 -11.77 -10.94 -1.28
CA LYS A 170 -11.42 -9.90 -2.24
C LYS A 170 -10.08 -9.24 -1.91
N LEU A 171 -9.86 -8.91 -0.64
CA LEU A 171 -8.64 -8.26 -0.15
C LEU A 171 -7.39 -9.14 -0.39
N LEU A 172 -7.50 -10.46 -0.22
CA LEU A 172 -6.42 -11.40 -0.56
C LEU A 172 -5.97 -11.29 -2.03
N GLN A 173 -6.93 -11.12 -2.95
CA GLN A 173 -6.65 -10.90 -4.36
C GLN A 173 -6.08 -9.50 -4.65
N VAL A 174 -6.49 -8.49 -3.88
CA VAL A 174 -5.95 -7.13 -3.99
C VAL A 174 -4.48 -7.09 -3.60
N ILE A 175 -4.12 -7.74 -2.48
CA ILE A 175 -2.72 -7.85 -2.04
C ILE A 175 -1.93 -8.91 -2.82
N LYS A 176 -2.53 -9.55 -3.83
CA LYS A 176 -1.90 -10.60 -4.66
C LYS A 176 -1.34 -11.76 -3.84
N PHE A 177 -1.97 -12.06 -2.70
CA PHE A 177 -1.49 -13.02 -1.70
C PHE A 177 -0.05 -12.76 -1.23
N ASP A 178 0.40 -11.50 -1.29
CA ASP A 178 1.69 -11.07 -0.77
C ASP A 178 1.59 -10.67 0.69
N PHE A 179 1.93 -11.62 1.56
CA PHE A 179 1.91 -11.46 3.00
C PHE A 179 3.19 -10.82 3.55
N LYS A 180 4.17 -10.50 2.69
CA LYS A 180 5.46 -9.98 3.15
C LYS A 180 5.33 -8.68 3.94
N ASN A 181 4.31 -7.88 3.64
CA ASN A 181 4.00 -6.64 4.34
C ASN A 181 3.47 -6.82 5.78
N GLY A 182 3.39 -8.04 6.34
CA GLY A 182 3.11 -8.27 7.77
C GLY A 182 4.27 -8.89 8.53
N SER A 183 4.06 -9.97 9.31
CA SER A 183 5.02 -10.46 10.32
C SER A 183 6.46 -10.70 9.83
N THR A 184 6.69 -10.91 8.54
CA THR A 184 8.03 -11.09 7.97
C THR A 184 8.83 -9.79 7.83
N ILE A 185 8.15 -8.64 7.69
CA ILE A 185 8.78 -7.32 7.63
C ILE A 185 8.41 -6.57 8.91
N GLN A 186 9.43 -6.08 9.61
CA GLN A 186 9.20 -5.34 10.85
C GLN A 186 8.45 -4.05 10.55
N SER A 187 7.50 -3.72 11.43
CA SER A 187 6.72 -2.50 11.33
C SER A 187 7.60 -1.26 11.56
N ILE A 188 7.15 -0.11 11.04
CA ILE A 188 7.91 1.15 11.06
C ILE A 188 8.29 1.53 12.50
N ASP A 189 7.36 1.41 13.44
CA ASP A 189 7.56 1.70 14.86
C ASP A 189 8.68 0.86 15.50
N GLN A 190 8.77 -0.42 15.14
CA GLN A 190 9.81 -1.31 15.63
C GLN A 190 11.18 -0.99 15.01
N LEU A 191 11.19 -0.66 13.72
CA LEU A 191 12.40 -0.29 12.99
C LEU A 191 12.99 1.02 13.50
N VAL A 192 12.15 2.02 13.77
CA VAL A 192 12.59 3.29 14.39
C VAL A 192 13.32 3.02 15.69
N VAL A 193 12.73 2.25 16.61
CA VAL A 193 13.39 1.94 17.91
C VAL A 193 14.70 1.18 17.71
N LYS A 194 14.76 0.23 16.78
CA LYS A 194 16.00 -0.52 16.50
C LYS A 194 17.10 0.34 15.90
N PHE A 195 16.75 1.24 14.99
CA PHE A 195 17.69 2.14 14.35
C PHE A 195 18.18 3.19 15.35
N CYS A 196 17.30 3.76 16.17
CA CYS A 196 17.69 4.65 17.27
C CYS A 196 18.66 3.98 18.24
N LYS A 197 18.39 2.72 18.64
CA LYS A 197 19.32 1.94 19.48
C LYS A 197 20.67 1.68 18.83
N LYS A 198 20.70 1.43 17.51
CA LYS A 198 21.95 1.23 16.77
C LYS A 198 22.77 2.52 16.67
N LEU A 199 22.10 3.67 16.62
CA LEU A 199 22.69 5.00 16.55
C LEU A 199 22.95 5.63 17.93
N ASP A 200 22.71 4.88 19.01
CA ASP A 200 22.86 5.34 20.41
C ASP A 200 22.10 6.63 20.73
N ILE A 201 20.89 6.76 20.16
CA ILE A 201 20.01 7.92 20.37
C ILE A 201 19.30 7.79 21.73
N ASP A 202 19.18 8.91 22.43
CA ASP A 202 18.51 8.98 23.73
C ASP A 202 17.02 8.60 23.67
N TYR A 203 16.46 8.29 24.84
CA TYR A 203 15.06 7.86 24.95
C TYR A 203 14.08 8.92 24.47
N LYS A 204 14.33 10.21 24.73
CA LYS A 204 13.39 11.30 24.44
C LYS A 204 13.31 11.58 22.95
N THR A 205 14.46 11.67 22.28
CA THR A 205 14.55 11.74 20.83
C THR A 205 13.94 10.49 20.18
N THR A 206 14.24 9.30 20.70
CA THR A 206 13.63 8.05 20.23
C THR A 206 12.10 8.06 20.36
N MET A 207 11.58 8.56 21.48
CA MET A 207 10.14 8.69 21.71
C MET A 207 9.49 9.66 20.72
N HIS A 208 10.15 10.79 20.42
CA HIS A 208 9.68 11.72 19.40
C HIS A 208 9.63 11.06 18.01
N SER A 209 10.69 10.36 17.60
CA SER A 209 10.69 9.59 16.34
C SER A 209 9.59 8.54 16.32
N TRP A 210 9.34 7.86 17.44
CA TRP A 210 8.29 6.86 17.54
C TRP A 210 6.88 7.47 17.41
N LEU A 211 6.64 8.65 18.00
CA LEU A 211 5.39 9.39 17.83
C LEU A 211 5.16 9.82 16.37
N ILE A 212 6.22 10.27 15.68
CA ILE A 212 6.14 10.55 14.25
C ILE A 212 5.74 9.29 13.47
N SER A 213 6.34 8.15 13.80
CA SER A 213 6.00 6.88 13.13
C SER A 213 4.52 6.54 13.25
N PHE A 214 3.91 6.84 14.40
CA PHE A 214 2.48 6.60 14.64
C PHE A 214 1.59 7.42 13.72
N ASP A 215 1.90 8.71 13.49
CA ASP A 215 1.10 9.55 12.58
C ASP A 215 1.18 9.05 11.13
N ILE A 216 2.40 8.68 10.71
CA ILE A 216 2.72 8.29 9.34
C ILE A 216 2.09 6.94 8.96
N MET A 217 1.82 6.05 9.91
CA MET A 217 1.13 4.76 9.65
C MET A 217 -0.25 4.92 8.99
N SER A 218 -0.90 6.06 9.16
CA SER A 218 -2.21 6.37 8.56
C SER A 218 -2.13 6.91 7.13
N THR A 219 -0.92 7.21 6.64
CA THR A 219 -0.67 7.88 5.36
C THR A 219 -0.39 6.89 4.23
N PRO A 220 -0.56 7.30 2.95
CA PRO A 220 -0.19 6.48 1.79
C PRO A 220 1.31 6.27 1.64
N LEU A 221 2.17 6.90 2.45
CA LEU A 221 3.62 6.71 2.40
C LEU A 221 4.01 5.23 2.55
N CYS A 222 3.26 4.47 3.35
CA CYS A 222 3.44 3.03 3.54
C CYS A 222 3.16 2.19 2.27
N LEU A 223 2.54 2.78 1.25
CA LEU A 223 2.33 2.19 -0.07
C LEU A 223 3.38 2.63 -1.08
N MET A 224 4.18 3.64 -0.77
CA MET A 224 5.18 4.20 -1.68
C MET A 224 6.59 3.72 -1.35
N ILE A 225 6.92 3.69 -0.06
CA ILE A 225 8.29 3.52 0.40
C ILE A 225 8.39 2.32 1.35
N PRO A 226 9.47 1.52 1.28
CA PRO A 226 9.73 0.48 2.25
C PRO A 226 9.85 0.99 3.69
N PRO A 227 9.41 0.21 4.70
CA PRO A 227 9.31 0.68 6.07
C PRO A 227 10.67 1.04 6.72
N HIS A 228 11.76 0.41 6.29
CA HIS A 228 13.11 0.73 6.77
C HIS A 228 13.59 2.10 6.27
N CYS A 229 13.28 2.46 5.02
CA CYS A 229 13.59 3.80 4.50
C CYS A 229 12.74 4.87 5.20
N ILE A 230 11.45 4.58 5.47
CA ILE A 230 10.59 5.50 6.24
C ILE A 230 11.13 5.69 7.67
N ALA A 231 11.51 4.62 8.35
CA ALA A 231 12.08 4.69 9.69
C ALA A 231 13.35 5.57 9.73
N LEU A 232 14.23 5.42 8.75
CA LEU A 232 15.44 6.25 8.65
C LEU A 232 15.11 7.72 8.36
N ALA A 233 14.15 8.00 7.47
CA ALA A 233 13.67 9.36 7.20
C ALA A 233 13.13 10.04 8.46
N ILE A 234 12.35 9.31 9.27
CA ILE A 234 11.82 9.81 10.55
C ILE A 234 12.96 10.18 11.52
N ILE A 235 13.99 9.34 11.61
CA ILE A 235 15.15 9.59 12.48
C ILE A 235 15.91 10.82 12.02
N ILE A 236 16.19 10.95 10.72
CA ILE A 236 16.87 12.13 10.14
C ILE A 236 16.07 13.41 10.45
N ILE A 237 14.76 13.41 10.26
CA ILE A 237 13.90 14.54 10.61
C ILE A 237 14.02 14.86 12.10
N THR A 238 13.93 13.85 12.96
CA THR A 238 13.96 14.05 14.41
C THR A 238 15.31 14.63 14.87
N LEU A 239 16.42 14.14 14.34
CA LEU A 239 17.76 14.63 14.65
C LEU A 239 17.94 16.10 14.24
N ASN A 240 17.33 16.51 13.13
CA ASN A 240 17.33 17.91 12.69
C ASN A 240 16.43 18.81 13.56
N LEU A 241 15.31 18.29 14.05
CA LEU A 241 14.37 19.04 14.90
C LEU A 241 14.86 19.22 16.35
N LYS A 242 15.74 18.33 16.84
CA LYS A 242 16.33 18.35 18.19
C LYS A 242 15.29 18.58 19.29
N PRO A 243 14.37 17.62 19.53
CA PRO A 243 13.24 17.81 20.45
C PRO A 243 13.69 17.92 21.91
N LYS A 244 13.61 19.13 22.48
CA LYS A 244 13.98 19.41 23.89
C LYS A 244 12.81 19.40 24.88
N ASP A 245 11.56 19.47 24.43
CA ASP A 245 10.41 19.68 25.34
C ASP A 245 9.32 18.62 25.17
N LEU A 246 9.70 17.33 25.17
CA LEU A 246 8.71 16.25 25.10
C LEU A 246 8.16 15.89 26.49
N HIS A 247 6.84 16.03 26.69
CA HIS A 247 6.17 15.64 27.92
C HIS A 247 6.03 14.11 27.99
N THR A 248 6.98 13.40 28.62
CA THR A 248 6.89 11.94 28.79
C THR A 248 6.65 11.53 30.24
N LYS A 249 5.86 10.47 30.45
CA LYS A 249 5.62 9.89 31.79
C LYS A 249 6.85 9.21 32.39
N TYR A 250 7.82 8.84 31.53
CA TYR A 250 9.06 8.19 31.89
C TYR A 250 10.24 9.15 31.67
N ASN A 251 10.20 10.29 32.35
CA ASN A 251 11.39 11.12 32.51
C ASN A 251 12.29 10.42 33.54
N LYS A 252 13.04 9.39 33.13
CA LYS A 252 14.20 9.00 33.94
C LYS A 252 15.14 10.20 33.99
N LEU A 253 15.54 10.58 35.20
CA LEU A 253 16.58 11.55 35.46
C LEU A 253 17.89 11.01 34.87
N GLU A 254 18.22 11.29 33.61
CA GLU A 254 19.56 10.99 33.08
C GLU A 254 19.88 11.82 31.83
N THR A 255 20.91 12.66 31.99
CA THR A 255 21.79 13.27 30.98
C THR A 255 21.16 13.57 29.63
N ASP A 256 20.67 14.81 29.48
CA ASP A 256 20.49 15.40 28.15
C ASP A 256 21.81 15.22 27.38
N ILE A 257 21.77 14.38 26.33
CA ILE A 257 22.88 14.31 25.38
C ILE A 257 23.06 15.74 24.84
N PRO A 258 24.26 16.33 24.90
CA PRO A 258 24.48 17.66 24.36
C PRO A 258 24.04 17.71 22.89
N PRO A 259 23.39 18.78 22.42
CA PRO A 259 22.89 18.90 21.05
C PRO A 259 23.97 18.80 19.97
N ASP A 260 25.24 18.90 20.36
CA ASP A 260 26.42 18.70 19.51
C ASP A 260 26.62 17.23 19.11
N ASN A 261 26.32 16.28 20.01
CA ASN A 261 26.43 14.85 19.71
C ASN A 261 25.36 14.40 18.68
N LEU A 262 24.18 15.05 18.65
CA LEU A 262 23.14 14.75 17.66
C LEU A 262 23.57 15.12 16.23
N ASN A 263 24.35 16.20 16.07
CA ASN A 263 24.90 16.58 14.76
C ASN A 263 25.96 15.58 14.30
N GLU A 264 26.84 15.15 15.22
CA GLU A 264 27.85 14.12 14.93
C GLU A 264 27.20 12.80 14.51
N ILE A 265 26.13 12.39 15.20
CA ILE A 265 25.34 11.21 14.82
C ILE A 265 24.78 11.40 13.41
N LEU A 266 24.18 12.56 13.10
CA LEU A 266 23.60 12.83 11.77
C LEU A 266 24.64 12.74 10.65
N GLU A 267 25.83 13.31 10.85
CA GLU A 267 26.93 13.26 9.86
C GLU A 267 27.48 11.84 9.65
N ARG A 268 27.36 10.98 10.66
CA ARG A 268 27.85 9.60 10.61
C ARG A 268 26.91 8.64 9.89
N ILE A 269 25.65 9.01 9.65
CA ILE A 269 24.65 8.10 9.06
C ILE A 269 24.97 7.83 7.58
N ASP A 270 25.41 6.60 7.27
CA ASP A 270 25.47 6.11 5.89
C ASP A 270 24.20 5.31 5.56
N CYS A 271 23.29 5.94 4.80
CA CYS A 271 21.99 5.35 4.45
C CYS A 271 22.12 3.95 3.80
N TYR A 272 23.11 3.77 2.92
CA TYR A 272 23.22 2.57 2.10
C TYR A 272 24.05 1.46 2.78
N LYS A 273 25.15 1.81 3.45
CA LYS A 273 26.01 0.81 4.11
C LYS A 273 25.38 0.26 5.38
N ASP A 274 24.82 1.11 6.22
CA ASP A 274 24.39 0.72 7.56
C ASP A 274 22.97 0.16 7.60
N PHE A 275 22.10 0.67 6.72
CA PHE A 275 20.66 0.40 6.76
C PHE A 275 20.09 -0.15 5.45
N ARG A 276 20.91 -0.23 4.38
CA ARG A 276 20.50 -0.68 3.04
C ARG A 276 19.36 0.18 2.45
N CYS A 277 19.28 1.44 2.84
CA CYS A 277 18.30 2.40 2.37
C CYS A 277 18.87 3.19 1.17
N PRO A 278 18.23 3.15 0.00
CA PRO A 278 18.56 4.08 -1.09
C PRO A 278 18.23 5.52 -0.69
N GLU A 279 19.20 6.42 -0.83
CA GLU A 279 19.08 7.83 -0.42
C GLU A 279 17.87 8.53 -1.05
N THR A 280 17.61 8.28 -2.33
CA THR A 280 16.46 8.88 -3.04
C THR A 280 15.10 8.52 -2.43
N LEU A 281 14.96 7.30 -1.88
CA LEU A 281 13.74 6.87 -1.21
C LEU A 281 13.64 7.46 0.20
N VAL A 282 14.77 7.62 0.89
CA VAL A 282 14.81 8.30 2.18
C VAL A 282 14.40 9.77 2.00
N ASN A 283 14.95 10.45 0.99
CA ASN A 283 14.63 11.82 0.64
C ASN A 283 13.15 12.02 0.32
N GLU A 284 12.56 11.11 -0.45
CA GLU A 284 11.11 11.11 -0.73
C GLU A 284 10.29 10.98 0.56
N GLY A 285 10.72 10.09 1.47
CA GLY A 285 10.13 9.96 2.80
C GLY A 285 10.23 11.23 3.62
N ILE A 286 11.40 11.88 3.63
CA ILE A 286 11.63 13.13 4.38
C ILE A 286 10.67 14.22 3.88
N LEU A 287 10.65 14.45 2.57
CA LEU A 287 9.78 15.47 1.96
C LEU A 287 8.30 15.22 2.24
N TYR A 288 7.86 13.96 2.14
CA TYR A 288 6.47 13.59 2.41
C TYR A 288 6.09 13.84 3.87
N ILE A 289 6.93 13.41 4.83
CA ILE A 289 6.64 13.55 6.26
C ILE A 289 6.60 15.02 6.66
N LEU A 290 7.54 15.83 6.15
CA LEU A 290 7.54 17.27 6.40
C LEU A 290 6.31 17.95 5.78
N ASP A 291 5.91 17.56 4.57
CA ASP A 291 4.71 18.06 3.93
C ASP A 291 3.43 17.68 4.69
N TYR A 292 3.36 16.45 5.22
CA TYR A 292 2.28 16.00 6.09
C TYR A 292 2.15 16.89 7.32
N TYR A 293 3.25 17.18 8.01
CA TYR A 293 3.22 18.03 9.20
C TYR A 293 2.91 19.49 8.90
N VAL A 294 3.32 20.02 7.75
CA VAL A 294 2.95 21.40 7.34
C VAL A 294 1.44 21.52 7.12
N HIS A 295 0.77 20.49 6.58
CA HIS A 295 -0.66 20.56 6.23
C HIS A 295 -1.62 19.96 7.26
N GLN A 296 -1.18 18.97 8.04
CA GLN A 296 -2.04 18.13 8.87
C GLN A 296 -1.60 18.07 10.35
N MET A 297 -0.78 19.04 10.81
CA MET A 297 -0.32 19.08 12.20
C MET A 297 -1.47 18.96 13.21
N ASN A 298 -2.59 19.63 12.97
CA ASN A 298 -3.72 19.66 13.91
C ASN A 298 -4.30 18.28 14.24
N PHE A 299 -4.11 17.28 13.37
CA PHE A 299 -4.61 15.92 13.53
C PHE A 299 -3.54 14.94 14.03
N SER A 300 -2.30 15.41 14.21
CA SER A 300 -1.18 14.61 14.67
C SER A 300 -1.30 14.29 16.16
N ILE A 301 -0.90 13.06 16.54
CA ILE A 301 -0.78 12.69 17.95
C ILE A 301 0.38 13.42 18.63
N LEU A 302 1.40 13.83 17.87
CA LEU A 302 2.60 14.49 18.36
C LEU A 302 2.26 15.79 19.11
N ASN A 303 1.24 16.51 18.65
CA ASN A 303 0.73 17.72 19.32
C ASN A 303 0.27 17.48 20.76
N ASN A 304 -0.15 16.27 21.12
CA ASN A 304 -0.55 15.98 22.49
C ASN A 304 0.64 15.84 23.45
N PHE A 305 1.86 15.66 22.91
CA PHE A 305 3.08 15.42 23.68
C PHE A 305 4.08 16.58 23.62
N MET A 306 3.90 17.52 22.70
CA MET A 306 4.73 18.72 22.55
C MET A 306 3.98 19.97 23.04
N PRO A 307 4.69 20.98 23.57
CA PRO A 307 4.10 22.27 23.85
C PRO A 307 3.64 22.94 22.55
N THR A 308 2.52 23.66 22.61
CA THR A 308 1.91 24.35 21.45
C THR A 308 2.86 25.39 20.83
N VAL A 309 3.64 26.05 21.68
CA VAL A 309 4.65 27.04 21.32
C VAL A 309 6.01 26.48 21.71
N ASP A 310 6.96 26.64 20.81
CA ASP A 310 8.34 26.31 21.09
C ASP A 310 8.99 27.35 22.01
N LEU A 311 9.71 26.88 23.03
CA LEU A 311 10.35 27.76 24.02
C LEU A 311 11.51 28.57 23.44
N GLU A 312 12.20 28.06 22.41
CA GLU A 312 13.35 28.74 21.81
C GLU A 312 12.94 29.81 20.79
N THR A 313 11.95 29.52 19.95
CA THR A 313 11.53 30.44 18.88
C THR A 313 10.33 31.30 19.24
N GLY A 314 9.57 30.94 20.29
CA GLY A 314 8.32 31.61 20.65
C GLY A 314 7.20 31.49 19.60
N LYS A 315 7.37 30.58 18.63
CA LYS A 315 6.43 30.34 17.53
C LYS A 315 5.78 28.96 17.65
N GLU A 316 4.66 28.77 16.96
CA GLU A 316 4.01 27.45 16.87
C GLU A 316 4.97 26.40 16.29
N GLN A 317 4.88 25.17 16.77
CA GLN A 317 5.79 24.08 16.35
C GLN A 317 5.78 23.84 14.82
N ILE A 318 4.68 24.17 14.14
CA ILE A 318 4.55 24.07 12.67
C ILE A 318 5.68 24.82 11.94
N PHE A 319 6.12 25.96 12.47
CA PHE A 319 7.18 26.75 11.84
C PHE A 319 8.52 26.01 11.79
N LYS A 320 8.83 25.15 12.77
CA LYS A 320 10.04 24.31 12.72
C LYS A 320 10.01 23.31 11.57
N PHE A 321 8.87 22.66 11.34
CA PHE A 321 8.70 21.74 10.23
C PHE A 321 8.74 22.46 8.89
N MET A 322 8.17 23.68 8.82
CA MET A 322 8.21 24.51 7.61
C MET A 322 9.63 24.99 7.28
N GLU A 323 10.39 25.44 8.28
CA GLU A 323 11.79 25.83 8.11
C GLU A 323 12.63 24.63 7.67
N LEU A 324 12.44 23.48 8.30
CA LEU A 324 13.16 22.26 7.95
C LEU A 324 12.82 21.80 6.52
N LYS A 325 11.55 21.89 6.10
CA LYS A 325 11.13 21.60 4.73
C LYS A 325 11.87 22.48 3.71
N SER A 326 12.02 23.78 4.01
CA SER A 326 12.75 24.71 3.14
C SER A 326 14.21 24.26 2.90
N ARG A 327 14.87 23.72 3.94
CA ARG A 327 16.26 23.21 3.83
C ARG A 327 16.38 21.95 2.97
N PHE A 328 15.29 21.20 2.78
CA PHE A 328 15.29 19.92 2.06
C PHE A 328 14.64 19.97 0.68
N ASN A 329 14.18 21.13 0.21
CA ASN A 329 13.46 21.24 -1.07
C ASN A 329 14.28 20.76 -2.29
N ASP A 330 15.62 20.91 -2.25
CA ASP A 330 16.51 20.55 -3.36
C ASP A 330 17.01 19.09 -3.31
N LEU A 331 16.45 18.26 -2.41
CA LEU A 331 16.85 16.86 -2.30
C LEU A 331 16.50 16.09 -3.59
N LYS A 332 17.44 15.24 -4.02
CA LYS A 332 17.23 14.35 -5.16
C LYS A 332 16.27 13.22 -4.78
N VAL A 333 15.13 13.16 -5.46
CA VAL A 333 14.08 12.14 -5.32
C VAL A 333 14.18 11.10 -6.44
N LEU A 334 13.50 9.96 -6.28
CA LEU A 334 13.36 8.95 -7.32
C LEU A 334 12.78 9.56 -8.62
N SER A 335 13.28 9.15 -9.77
CA SER A 335 12.77 9.66 -11.04
C SER A 335 11.41 9.05 -11.38
N GLU A 336 10.37 9.89 -11.43
CA GLU A 336 9.03 9.47 -11.87
C GLU A 336 8.79 9.64 -13.38
N LYS A 337 9.84 9.86 -14.21
CA LYS A 337 9.67 10.18 -15.65
C LYS A 337 8.78 9.20 -16.41
N SER A 338 8.93 7.89 -16.15
CA SER A 338 8.12 6.85 -16.77
C SER A 338 6.70 6.75 -16.21
N CYS A 339 6.42 7.32 -15.04
CA CYS A 339 5.10 7.26 -14.40
C CYS A 339 4.30 8.55 -14.62
N LEU A 340 4.93 9.61 -15.13
CA LEU A 340 4.29 10.87 -15.46
C LEU A 340 3.59 10.84 -16.82
N ASP A 341 4.03 9.99 -17.74
CA ASP A 341 3.41 9.86 -19.06
C ASP A 341 2.11 9.04 -18.97
N PRO A 342 0.92 9.65 -19.23
CA PRO A 342 -0.35 8.94 -19.16
C PRO A 342 -0.46 7.75 -20.12
N THR A 343 0.33 7.73 -21.21
CA THR A 343 0.31 6.62 -22.17
C THR A 343 0.91 5.35 -21.58
N THR A 344 2.05 5.49 -20.90
CA THR A 344 2.74 4.39 -20.22
C THR A 344 1.91 3.80 -19.08
N LEU A 345 1.25 4.65 -18.27
CA LEU A 345 0.36 4.20 -17.20
C LEU A 345 -0.83 3.40 -17.74
N ARG A 346 -1.40 3.79 -18.88
CA ARG A 346 -2.52 3.08 -19.51
C ARG A 346 -2.13 1.72 -20.09
N GLN A 347 -0.88 1.56 -20.51
CA GLN A 347 -0.37 0.30 -21.03
C GLN A 347 -0.13 -0.73 -19.91
N ASP A 348 -0.02 -0.29 -18.66
CA ASP A 348 0.20 -1.20 -17.54
C ASP A 348 -1.08 -1.91 -17.11
N GLU A 349 -1.18 -3.20 -17.44
CA GLU A 349 -2.28 -4.08 -17.03
C GLU A 349 -2.46 -4.17 -15.50
N TYR A 350 -1.42 -3.88 -14.71
CA TYR A 350 -1.50 -3.89 -13.25
C TYR A 350 -2.32 -2.72 -12.71
N LEU A 351 -2.36 -1.59 -13.43
CA LEU A 351 -3.02 -0.35 -12.98
C LEU A 351 -4.50 -0.27 -13.39
N LYS A 352 -5.09 -1.37 -13.87
CA LYS A 352 -6.51 -1.46 -14.20
C LYS A 352 -7.33 -1.88 -12.98
N ILE A 353 -8.61 -1.50 -12.96
CA ILE A 353 -9.55 -1.96 -11.94
C ILE A 353 -9.59 -3.49 -11.96
N TRP A 354 -9.46 -4.10 -10.78
CA TRP A 354 -9.44 -5.55 -10.65
C TRP A 354 -10.84 -6.14 -10.84
N ASP A 355 -11.00 -7.00 -11.86
CA ASP A 355 -12.23 -7.75 -12.07
C ASP A 355 -12.19 -9.09 -11.31
N TYR A 356 -12.93 -9.15 -10.20
CA TYR A 356 -13.07 -10.35 -9.38
C TYR A 356 -13.75 -11.51 -10.12
N ASN A 357 -14.49 -11.26 -11.21
CA ASN A 357 -15.15 -12.33 -11.97
C ASN A 357 -14.17 -13.17 -12.78
N VAL A 358 -12.96 -12.67 -13.06
CA VAL A 358 -11.94 -13.41 -13.81
C VAL A 358 -11.56 -14.70 -13.07
N GLY A 359 -11.39 -14.62 -11.75
CA GLY A 359 -11.11 -15.79 -10.92
C GLY A 359 -12.29 -16.76 -10.81
N ALA A 360 -13.53 -16.25 -10.83
CA ALA A 360 -14.72 -17.09 -10.73
C ALA A 360 -15.08 -17.79 -12.06
N LYS A 361 -14.86 -17.12 -13.20
CA LYS A 361 -15.17 -17.63 -14.53
C LYS A 361 -14.00 -18.38 -15.18
N GLY A 362 -12.79 -18.22 -14.68
CA GLY A 362 -11.58 -18.83 -15.26
C GLY A 362 -10.49 -19.04 -14.22
N SER A 363 -9.32 -18.42 -14.41
CA SER A 363 -8.17 -18.62 -13.52
C SER A 363 -7.41 -17.32 -13.26
N ALA A 364 -7.32 -16.91 -11.99
CA ALA A 364 -6.45 -15.83 -11.54
C ALA A 364 -5.25 -16.39 -10.76
N ARG A 365 -4.02 -16.09 -11.21
CA ARG A 365 -2.77 -16.55 -10.58
C ARG A 365 -1.95 -15.36 -10.11
N PHE A 366 -1.39 -15.48 -8.91
CA PHE A 366 -0.55 -14.44 -8.30
C PHE A 366 0.86 -14.98 -8.05
N ILE A 367 1.87 -14.16 -8.34
CA ILE A 367 3.28 -14.53 -8.21
C ILE A 367 4.01 -13.42 -7.43
N LEU A 368 4.89 -13.80 -6.51
CA LEU A 368 5.63 -12.83 -5.67
C LEU A 368 6.89 -12.25 -6.33
N GLY A 369 7.22 -12.66 -7.55
CA GLY A 369 8.41 -12.18 -8.23
C GLY A 369 8.59 -12.75 -9.63
N ASN A 370 9.36 -12.03 -10.44
CA ASN A 370 9.53 -12.32 -11.87
C ASN A 370 10.35 -13.59 -12.16
N LYS A 371 10.99 -14.22 -11.17
CA LYS A 371 11.83 -15.40 -11.37
C LYS A 371 11.09 -16.62 -11.95
N ARG A 372 9.75 -16.66 -11.87
CA ARG A 372 8.91 -17.69 -12.49
C ARG A 372 8.17 -17.22 -13.74
N ARG A 373 8.35 -15.98 -14.20
CA ARG A 373 7.89 -15.56 -15.52
C ARG A 373 8.77 -16.34 -16.50
N ARG A 374 8.29 -17.52 -16.91
CA ARG A 374 8.87 -18.20 -18.06
C ARG A 374 8.78 -17.19 -19.19
N PHE A 375 9.92 -16.90 -19.78
CA PHE A 375 10.10 -15.95 -20.85
C PHE A 375 9.41 -16.46 -22.13
N ASN A 376 8.18 -16.97 -22.05
CA ASN A 376 7.50 -17.61 -23.17
C ASN A 376 7.39 -16.65 -24.34
N LEU A 377 7.16 -15.35 -24.08
CA LEU A 377 7.15 -14.34 -25.14
C LEU A 377 8.53 -14.12 -25.75
N GLU A 378 9.61 -14.07 -24.96
CA GLU A 378 10.97 -14.00 -25.53
C GLU A 378 11.41 -15.32 -26.18
N LEU A 379 10.90 -16.47 -25.73
CA LEU A 379 11.17 -17.80 -26.30
C LEU A 379 10.42 -17.97 -27.61
N ASP A 380 9.15 -17.57 -27.67
CA ASP A 380 8.34 -17.51 -28.88
C ASP A 380 8.94 -16.49 -29.88
N ALA A 381 9.45 -15.36 -29.40
CA ALA A 381 10.18 -14.40 -30.23
C ALA A 381 11.48 -15.00 -30.77
N LEU A 382 12.28 -15.66 -29.93
CA LEU A 382 13.51 -16.36 -30.34
C LEU A 382 13.22 -17.51 -31.32
N GLU A 383 12.12 -18.24 -31.14
CA GLU A 383 11.68 -19.29 -32.06
C GLU A 383 11.18 -18.69 -33.37
N SER A 384 10.48 -17.55 -33.34
CA SER A 384 10.05 -16.84 -34.54
C SER A 384 11.23 -16.26 -35.33
N ASP A 385 12.25 -15.73 -34.64
CA ASP A 385 13.49 -15.24 -35.25
C ASP A 385 14.32 -16.38 -35.85
N LYS A 386 14.38 -17.54 -35.16
CA LYS A 386 14.99 -18.77 -35.71
C LYS A 386 14.27 -19.28 -36.95
N ASN A 387 12.93 -19.28 -36.95
CA ASN A 387 12.17 -19.71 -38.12
C ASN A 387 12.31 -18.73 -39.31
N ASN A 388 12.41 -17.43 -39.03
CA ASN A 388 12.66 -16.42 -40.06
C ASN A 388 14.08 -16.49 -40.62
N THR A 389 15.10 -16.73 -39.79
CA THR A 389 16.48 -16.95 -40.27
C THR A 389 16.66 -18.28 -41.01
N SER A 390 15.94 -19.34 -40.59
CA SER A 390 15.95 -20.62 -41.29
C SER A 390 15.30 -20.54 -42.68
N ASN A 391 14.21 -19.76 -42.81
CA ASN A 391 13.58 -19.51 -44.11
C ASN A 391 14.36 -18.54 -45.01
N ALA A 392 15.16 -17.63 -44.43
CA ALA A 392 16.06 -16.76 -45.19
C ALA A 392 17.25 -17.54 -45.77
N ASN A 393 17.83 -18.48 -45.01
CA ASN A 393 19.00 -19.26 -45.44
C ASN A 393 18.67 -20.36 -46.46
N ASN A 394 17.41 -20.75 -46.63
CA ASN A 394 17.01 -21.72 -47.67
C ASN A 394 16.80 -21.08 -49.06
N ASN A 395 16.90 -19.76 -49.20
CA ASN A 395 16.70 -19.06 -50.47
C ASN A 395 17.98 -18.46 -51.07
N THR A 396 19.14 -18.69 -50.46
CA THR A 396 20.44 -18.23 -50.96
C THR A 396 21.47 -19.33 -50.75
N ASP A 397 21.44 -20.39 -51.55
CA ASP A 397 22.61 -21.24 -51.84
C ASP A 397 22.31 -22.22 -52.99
N THR A 398 22.23 -21.67 -54.20
CA THR A 398 22.47 -22.40 -55.44
C THR A 398 23.54 -21.69 -56.27
N SER A 399 24.81 -21.82 -55.87
CA SER A 399 25.93 -21.82 -56.81
C SER A 399 27.25 -22.26 -56.15
N LEU A 400 27.70 -23.44 -56.57
CA LEU A 400 29.11 -23.83 -56.84
C LEU A 400 30.08 -23.92 -55.64
N ASN A 401 30.30 -25.12 -55.09
CA ASN A 401 31.36 -26.09 -55.42
C ASN A 401 32.79 -25.78 -54.90
N VAL A 402 33.28 -26.73 -54.09
CA VAL A 402 34.66 -27.30 -54.10
C VAL A 402 35.76 -26.50 -53.39
N ASP A 403 36.04 -26.85 -52.12
CA ASP A 403 37.26 -27.58 -51.67
C ASP A 403 37.56 -27.34 -50.17
N SER A 404 37.78 -28.45 -49.46
CA SER A 404 38.46 -28.54 -48.15
C SER A 404 39.90 -29.03 -48.38
N PRO A 405 40.87 -29.07 -47.41
CA PRO A 405 40.74 -28.90 -45.95
C PRO A 405 41.93 -28.20 -45.22
N SER A 406 41.83 -28.18 -43.88
CA SER A 406 42.90 -28.17 -42.84
C SER A 406 43.72 -26.90 -42.57
N PHE A 407 43.48 -26.23 -41.43
CA PHE A 407 44.05 -26.51 -40.10
C PHE A 407 43.22 -25.84 -39.00
#